data_AF-A0A2T6DNK8-F1
#
_entry.id   AF-A0A2T6DNK8-F1
#
_cell.length_a   1.000
_cell.length_b   1.000
_cell.length_c   1.000
_cell.angle_alpha   90.00
_cell.angle_beta   90.00
_cell.angle_gamma   90.00
#
_symmetry.space_group_name_H-M   'P 1'
#
loop_
_entity.id
_entity.type
_entity.pdbx_description
1 polymer ?
#
loop_
_entity_poly.entity_id
_entity_poly.type
_entity_poly.pdbx_seq_one_letter_code
_entity_poly.pdbx_strand_id
1 'polypeptide(L)'
;MTKAAKASSSAKTEATAADALEAEIRLAQEKLAALQVQKVDKIKEQLSEAKDRVAKLEEELAAITGDSGKTKTKSTKRKRLSSSDIYQRITEGLRKSGAAGLSQIAIHKETGINYGTVGHFLKTHADIITDNGKSLKEKRYTLKG
;
A
#
# COMPACT_ATOMS: atom_id res chain seq x y z
N MET A 1 80.34 -29.42 20.85
CA MET A 1 79.40 -28.51 21.54
C MET A 1 78.42 -27.79 20.57
N THR A 2 78.06 -28.36 19.42
CA THR A 2 77.37 -27.63 18.33
C THR A 2 75.86 -27.89 18.20
N LYS A 3 75.29 -28.83 18.96
CA LYS A 3 73.88 -29.25 18.79
C LYS A 3 72.87 -28.34 19.51
N ALA A 4 73.25 -27.77 20.66
CA ALA A 4 72.37 -26.91 21.46
C ALA A 4 72.17 -25.51 20.85
N ALA A 5 73.21 -24.92 20.24
CA ALA A 5 73.12 -23.61 19.60
C ALA A 5 72.24 -23.60 18.34
N LYS A 6 72.19 -24.72 17.60
CA LYS A 6 71.38 -24.83 16.37
C LYS A 6 69.88 -24.99 16.67
N ALA A 7 69.53 -25.68 17.76
CA ALA A 7 68.15 -25.84 18.21
C ALA A 7 67.58 -24.55 18.83
N SER A 8 68.39 -23.79 19.56
CA SER A 8 67.95 -22.49 20.12
C SER A 8 67.81 -21.41 19.04
N SER A 9 68.59 -21.50 17.96
CA SER A 9 68.48 -20.61 16.80
C SER A 9 67.22 -20.87 15.98
N SER A 10 66.84 -22.13 15.72
CA SER A 10 65.66 -22.43 14.88
C SER A 10 64.35 -22.11 15.60
N ALA A 11 64.26 -22.41 16.90
CA ALA A 11 63.10 -22.09 17.72
C ALA A 11 62.88 -20.57 17.87
N LYS A 12 63.96 -19.78 17.90
CA LYS A 12 63.87 -18.31 17.95
C LYS A 12 63.39 -17.72 16.62
N THR A 13 63.81 -18.28 15.48
CA THR A 13 63.32 -17.87 14.15
C THR A 13 61.87 -18.28 13.89
N GLU A 14 61.44 -19.46 14.37
CA GLU A 14 60.05 -19.92 14.25
C GLU A 14 59.10 -19.08 15.12
N ALA A 15 59.51 -18.72 16.34
CA ALA A 15 58.75 -17.82 17.20
C ALA A 15 58.57 -16.43 16.56
N THR A 16 59.62 -15.85 15.97
CA THR A 16 59.51 -14.55 15.27
C THR A 16 58.67 -14.62 14.00
N ALA A 17 58.62 -15.77 13.32
CA ALA A 17 57.77 -15.97 12.16
C ALA A 17 56.30 -16.14 12.54
N ALA A 18 56.02 -16.83 13.67
CA ALA A 18 54.68 -16.94 14.24
C ALA A 18 54.15 -15.57 14.70
N ASP A 19 54.98 -14.78 15.40
CA ASP A 19 54.62 -13.43 15.84
C ASP A 19 54.34 -12.48 14.66
N ALA A 20 55.11 -12.60 13.57
CA ALA A 20 54.90 -11.82 12.35
C ALA A 20 53.58 -12.20 11.65
N LEU A 21 53.25 -13.49 11.59
CA LEU A 21 51.98 -13.97 11.03
C LEU A 21 50.78 -13.53 11.88
N GLU A 22 50.90 -13.56 13.21
CA GLU A 22 49.85 -13.05 14.10
C GLU A 22 49.63 -11.54 13.92
N ALA A 23 50.71 -10.77 13.74
CA ALA A 23 50.62 -9.34 13.44
C ALA A 23 49.91 -9.08 12.09
N GLU A 24 50.22 -9.87 11.05
CA GLU A 24 49.54 -9.77 9.75
C GLU A 24 48.06 -10.16 9.84
N ILE A 25 47.72 -11.21 10.57
CA ILE A 25 46.31 -11.63 10.79
C ILE A 25 45.55 -10.51 11.48
N ARG A 26 46.13 -9.90 12.52
CA ARG A 26 45.49 -8.79 13.23
C ARG A 26 45.26 -7.60 12.32
N LEU A 27 46.24 -7.23 11.51
CA LEU A 27 46.14 -6.12 10.56
C LEU A 27 45.10 -6.40 9.47
N ALA A 28 44.99 -7.66 9.02
CA ALA A 28 43.94 -8.10 8.10
C ALA A 28 42.54 -8.03 8.73
N GLN A 29 42.39 -8.42 10.01
CA GLN A 29 41.14 -8.32 10.74
C GLN A 29 40.70 -6.86 10.94
N GLU A 30 41.63 -5.97 11.29
CA GLU A 30 41.36 -4.52 11.41
C GLU A 30 40.90 -3.92 10.08
N LYS A 31 41.56 -4.27 8.97
CA LYS A 31 41.14 -3.86 7.62
C LYS A 31 39.76 -4.40 7.23
N LEU A 32 39.46 -5.64 7.59
CA LEU A 32 38.18 -6.27 7.30
C LEU A 32 37.04 -5.61 8.08
N ALA A 33 37.27 -5.31 9.36
CA ALA A 33 36.33 -4.55 10.18
C ALA A 33 36.08 -3.15 9.61
N ALA A 34 37.14 -2.43 9.21
CA ALA A 34 37.01 -1.12 8.58
C ALA A 34 36.21 -1.16 7.26
N LEU A 35 36.45 -2.17 6.41
CA LEU A 35 35.70 -2.37 5.17
C LEU A 35 34.24 -2.72 5.42
N GLN A 36 33.93 -3.49 6.47
CA GLN A 36 32.55 -3.79 6.86
C GLN A 36 31.82 -2.52 7.30
N VAL A 37 32.46 -1.67 8.11
CA VAL A 37 31.90 -0.37 8.52
C VAL A 37 31.64 0.52 7.31
N GLN A 38 32.63 0.68 6.41
CA GLN A 38 32.45 1.48 5.18
C GLN A 38 31.32 0.95 4.29
N LYS A 39 31.17 -0.38 4.15
CA LYS A 39 30.06 -0.97 3.39
C LYS A 39 28.71 -0.66 4.03
N VAL A 40 28.61 -0.78 5.35
CA VAL A 40 27.38 -0.47 6.09
C VAL A 40 27.02 1.00 5.93
N ASP A 41 27.99 1.91 6.03
CA ASP A 41 27.74 3.34 5.89
C ASP A 41 27.32 3.71 4.46
N LYS A 42 27.97 3.12 3.45
CA LYS A 42 27.55 3.27 2.04
C LYS A 42 26.12 2.75 1.80
N ILE A 43 25.75 1.62 2.40
CA ILE A 43 24.39 1.08 2.30
C ILE A 43 23.38 2.01 3.00
N LYS A 44 23.73 2.57 4.16
CA LYS A 44 22.87 3.55 4.86
C LYS A 44 22.66 4.82 4.02
N GLU A 45 23.72 5.31 3.38
CA GLU A 45 23.67 6.48 2.49
C GLU A 45 22.76 6.18 1.28
N GLN A 46 22.96 5.05 0.61
CA GLN A 46 22.10 4.60 -0.49
C GLN A 46 20.64 4.41 -0.06
N LEU A 47 20.41 3.90 1.17
CA LEU A 47 19.05 3.78 1.72
C LEU A 47 18.43 5.15 1.98
N SER A 48 19.22 6.12 2.46
CA SER A 48 18.76 7.51 2.65
C SER A 48 18.38 8.14 1.32
N GLU A 49 19.27 8.06 0.32
CA GLU A 49 19.00 8.59 -1.02
C GLU A 49 17.77 7.93 -1.67
N ALA A 50 17.62 6.60 -1.51
CA ALA A 50 16.45 5.88 -2.02
C ALA A 50 15.16 6.35 -1.33
N LYS A 51 15.18 6.57 -0.01
CA LYS A 51 14.04 7.12 0.72
C LYS A 51 13.68 8.52 0.24
N ASP A 52 14.68 9.38 0.02
CA ASP A 52 14.46 10.75 -0.47
C ASP A 52 13.89 10.75 -1.90
N ARG A 53 14.37 9.83 -2.76
CA ARG A 53 13.80 9.65 -4.10
C ARG A 53 12.36 9.15 -4.05
N VAL A 54 12.06 8.20 -3.17
CA VAL A 54 10.68 7.72 -2.97
C VAL A 54 9.80 8.86 -2.49
N ALA A 55 10.22 9.64 -1.50
CA ALA A 55 9.45 10.77 -0.99
C ALA A 55 9.17 11.82 -2.09
N LYS A 56 10.14 12.13 -2.93
CA LYS A 56 9.95 13.03 -4.09
C LYS A 56 8.98 12.46 -5.12
N LEU A 57 9.08 11.17 -5.44
CA LEU A 57 8.16 10.51 -6.36
C LEU A 57 6.74 10.45 -5.78
N GLU A 58 6.60 10.23 -4.47
CA GLU A 58 5.33 10.29 -3.76
C GLU A 58 4.73 11.71 -3.81
N GLU A 59 5.55 12.75 -3.66
CA GLU A 59 5.13 14.16 -3.79
C GLU A 59 4.71 14.50 -5.23
N GLU A 60 5.48 14.08 -6.24
CA GLU A 60 5.13 14.25 -7.65
C GLU A 60 3.84 13.53 -8.02
N LEU A 61 3.67 12.28 -7.54
CA LEU A 61 2.43 11.53 -7.69
C LEU A 61 1.27 12.26 -7.03
N ALA A 62 1.45 12.74 -5.79
CA ALA A 62 0.44 13.49 -5.06
C ALA A 62 0.03 14.77 -5.79
N ALA A 63 0.98 15.49 -6.39
CA ALA A 63 0.72 16.68 -7.21
C ALA A 63 -0.09 16.36 -8.47
N ILE A 64 0.20 15.24 -9.15
CA ILE A 64 -0.55 14.78 -10.34
C ILE A 64 -1.96 14.32 -9.95
N THR A 65 -2.11 13.66 -8.81
CA THR A 65 -3.40 13.14 -8.34
C THR A 65 -4.23 14.18 -7.57
N GLY A 66 -3.71 15.39 -7.36
CA GLY A 66 -4.39 16.48 -6.65
C GLY A 66 -4.53 16.28 -5.14
N ASP A 67 -3.68 15.43 -4.54
CA ASP A 67 -3.73 15.08 -3.11
C ASP A 67 -2.65 15.87 -2.34
N SER A 68 -2.81 17.20 -2.28
CA SER A 68 -1.96 18.06 -1.46
C SER A 68 -2.31 17.94 0.02
N GLY A 69 -1.87 16.84 0.62
CA GLY A 69 -1.47 16.73 2.02
C GLY A 69 -2.27 17.49 3.07
N LYS A 70 -3.51 17.06 3.34
CA LYS A 70 -4.03 16.98 4.73
C LYS A 70 -4.91 15.74 4.84
N THR A 71 -4.57 14.92 5.84
CA THR A 71 -5.25 13.71 6.32
C THR A 71 -4.76 12.39 5.73
N LYS A 72 -4.53 11.43 6.64
CA LYS A 72 -4.29 10.02 6.34
C LYS A 72 -5.48 9.46 5.57
N THR A 73 -5.51 9.59 4.25
CA THR A 73 -6.52 8.92 3.43
C THR A 73 -6.10 7.47 3.32
N LYS A 74 -6.55 6.64 4.28
CA LYS A 74 -6.64 5.17 4.12
C LYS A 74 -6.95 4.92 2.65
N SER A 75 -6.16 4.07 1.97
CA SER A 75 -6.48 3.63 0.62
C SER A 75 -7.97 3.30 0.59
N THR A 76 -8.78 4.22 0.08
CA THR A 76 -10.21 4.00 0.03
C THR A 76 -10.35 3.18 -1.22
N LYS A 77 -9.98 1.89 -1.13
CA LYS A 77 -10.63 0.83 -1.90
C LYS A 77 -12.07 1.25 -1.85
N ARG A 78 -12.62 1.78 -2.96
CA ARG A 78 -14.00 2.26 -3.01
C ARG A 78 -14.82 1.17 -2.35
N LYS A 79 -15.27 1.42 -1.12
CA LYS A 79 -15.87 0.37 -0.29
C LYS A 79 -17.04 -0.11 -1.11
N ARG A 80 -16.96 -1.34 -1.63
CA ARG A 80 -18.05 -1.92 -2.41
C ARG A 80 -19.26 -1.81 -1.50
N LEU A 81 -20.28 -1.05 -1.90
CA LEU A 81 -21.51 -1.01 -1.12
C LEU A 81 -22.01 -2.45 -1.02
N SER A 82 -22.40 -2.85 0.19
CA SER A 82 -23.03 -4.16 0.36
C SER A 82 -24.40 -4.14 -0.32
N SER A 83 -24.89 -5.32 -0.71
CA SER A 83 -26.25 -5.44 -1.26
C SER A 83 -27.31 -4.92 -0.29
N SER A 84 -27.08 -5.07 1.02
CA SER A 84 -27.95 -4.52 2.08
C SER A 84 -27.95 -3.00 2.08
N ASP A 85 -26.79 -2.35 1.96
CA ASP A 85 -26.71 -0.88 1.90
C ASP A 85 -27.42 -0.33 0.66
N ILE A 86 -27.27 -1.02 -0.48
CA ILE A 86 -27.96 -0.66 -1.73
C ILE A 86 -29.47 -0.76 -1.53
N TYR A 87 -29.94 -1.88 -0.95
CA TYR A 87 -31.35 -2.12 -0.68
C TYR A 87 -31.95 -1.05 0.23
N GLN A 88 -31.32 -0.78 1.37
CA GLN A 88 -31.80 0.22 2.34
C GLN A 88 -31.88 1.61 1.71
N ARG A 89 -30.82 2.06 1.04
CA ARG A 89 -30.80 3.41 0.45
C ARG A 89 -31.84 3.58 -0.66
N ILE A 90 -31.99 2.61 -1.55
CA ILE A 90 -32.98 2.70 -2.64
C ILE A 90 -34.40 2.65 -2.08
N THR A 91 -34.69 1.71 -1.18
CA THR A 91 -36.03 1.61 -0.58
C THR A 91 -36.38 2.83 0.27
N GLU A 92 -35.43 3.41 1.00
CA GLU A 92 -35.63 4.67 1.74
C GLU A 92 -35.89 5.86 0.82
N GLY A 93 -35.12 6.00 -0.28
CA GLY A 93 -35.36 7.05 -1.28
C GLY A 93 -36.76 6.94 -1.89
N LEU A 94 -37.16 5.71 -2.27
CA LEU A 94 -38.50 5.45 -2.78
C LEU A 94 -39.58 5.71 -1.71
N ARG A 95 -39.37 5.32 -0.46
CA ARG A 95 -40.30 5.58 0.65
C ARG A 95 -40.50 7.08 0.88
N LYS A 96 -39.42 7.88 0.82
CA LYS A 96 -39.48 9.34 0.95
C LYS A 96 -40.28 9.98 -0.18
N SER A 97 -40.21 9.44 -1.39
CA SER A 97 -41.00 9.93 -2.52
C SER A 97 -42.49 9.59 -2.46
N GLY A 98 -42.87 8.61 -1.63
CA GLY A 98 -44.26 8.17 -1.48
C GLY A 98 -44.91 7.78 -2.81
N ALA A 99 -46.15 8.20 -3.02
CA ALA A 99 -46.94 7.87 -4.21
C ALA A 99 -46.45 8.58 -5.50
N ALA A 100 -45.66 9.65 -5.38
CA ALA A 100 -45.14 10.35 -6.55
C ALA A 100 -44.07 9.52 -7.29
N GLY A 101 -43.34 8.70 -6.54
CA GLY A 101 -42.26 7.87 -7.04
C GLY A 101 -41.06 8.64 -7.58
N LEU A 102 -40.02 7.91 -7.96
CA LEU A 102 -38.79 8.47 -8.49
C LEU A 102 -38.45 7.85 -9.85
N SER A 103 -37.88 8.64 -10.75
CA SER A 103 -37.22 8.08 -11.94
C SER A 103 -35.89 7.43 -11.53
N GLN A 104 -35.36 6.53 -12.36
CA GLN A 104 -34.05 5.91 -12.11
C GLN A 104 -32.93 6.95 -11.90
N ILE A 105 -32.99 8.06 -12.65
CA ILE A 105 -32.04 9.18 -12.53
C ILE A 105 -32.20 9.88 -11.17
N ALA A 106 -33.44 10.10 -10.73
CA ALA A 106 -33.70 10.73 -9.44
C ALA A 106 -33.23 9.84 -8.28
N ILE A 107 -33.47 8.53 -8.34
CA ILE A 107 -32.97 7.56 -7.34
C ILE A 107 -31.44 7.61 -7.29
N HIS A 108 -30.76 7.61 -8.44
CA HIS A 108 -29.30 7.72 -8.50
C HIS A 108 -28.80 9.00 -7.78
N LYS A 109 -29.42 10.14 -8.07
CA LYS A 109 -29.03 11.43 -7.48
C LYS A 109 -29.31 11.49 -5.98
N GLU A 110 -30.44 10.94 -5.53
CA GLU A 110 -30.86 11.01 -4.14
C GLU A 110 -30.10 10.02 -3.24
N THR A 111 -29.80 8.83 -3.76
CA THR A 111 -29.15 7.75 -2.97
C THR A 111 -27.64 7.73 -3.10
N GLY A 112 -27.10 8.42 -4.11
CA GLY A 112 -25.68 8.36 -4.49
C GLY A 112 -25.24 7.00 -5.05
N ILE A 113 -26.17 6.08 -5.32
CA ILE A 113 -25.88 4.75 -5.87
C ILE A 113 -25.72 4.86 -7.38
N ASN A 114 -24.70 4.20 -7.95
CA ASN A 114 -24.45 4.21 -9.39
C ASN A 114 -25.73 3.88 -10.21
N TYR A 115 -25.96 4.66 -11.27
CA TYR A 115 -27.15 4.54 -12.13
C TYR A 115 -27.40 3.12 -12.66
N GLY A 116 -26.35 2.40 -13.06
CA GLY A 116 -26.45 1.01 -13.51
C GLY A 116 -26.85 0.05 -12.39
N THR A 117 -26.30 0.26 -11.18
CA THR A 117 -26.68 -0.51 -9.99
C THR A 117 -28.14 -0.29 -9.60
N VAL A 118 -28.62 0.96 -9.68
CA VAL A 118 -30.05 1.26 -9.49
C VAL A 118 -30.89 0.50 -10.53
N GLY A 119 -30.51 0.56 -11.81
CA GLY A 119 -31.24 -0.14 -12.88
C GLY A 119 -31.27 -1.66 -12.68
N HIS A 120 -30.18 -2.25 -12.20
CA HIS A 120 -30.14 -3.67 -11.85
C HIS A 120 -31.05 -3.98 -10.66
N PHE A 121 -30.97 -3.19 -9.58
CA PHE A 121 -31.83 -3.33 -8.41
C PHE A 121 -33.32 -3.30 -8.78
N LEU A 122 -33.73 -2.31 -9.59
CA LEU A 122 -35.12 -2.15 -10.02
C LEU A 122 -35.65 -3.34 -10.83
N LYS A 123 -34.78 -4.02 -11.58
CA LYS A 123 -35.13 -5.22 -12.36
C LYS A 123 -35.18 -6.46 -11.49
N THR A 124 -34.22 -6.64 -10.59
CA THR A 124 -34.10 -7.83 -9.73
C THR A 124 -35.15 -7.84 -8.62
N HIS A 125 -35.62 -6.67 -8.19
CA HIS A 125 -36.61 -6.52 -7.11
C HIS A 125 -37.99 -6.07 -7.63
N ALA A 126 -38.42 -6.61 -8.76
CA ALA A 126 -39.76 -6.37 -9.31
C ALA A 126 -40.91 -6.92 -8.44
N ASP A 127 -40.58 -7.74 -7.43
CA ASP A 127 -41.50 -8.23 -6.40
C ASP A 127 -41.97 -7.11 -5.48
N ILE A 128 -41.08 -6.19 -5.07
CA ILE A 128 -41.39 -5.09 -4.13
C ILE A 128 -41.52 -3.71 -4.79
N ILE A 129 -41.22 -3.59 -6.10
CA ILE A 129 -41.24 -2.33 -6.84
C ILE A 129 -42.31 -2.37 -7.90
N THR A 130 -43.04 -1.27 -8.06
CA THR A 130 -43.94 -1.04 -9.19
C THR A 130 -43.48 0.19 -9.98
N ASP A 131 -43.75 0.20 -11.28
CA ASP A 131 -43.48 1.34 -12.15
C ASP A 131 -44.73 1.77 -12.92
N ASN A 132 -44.92 3.09 -13.08
CA ASN A 132 -46.16 3.68 -13.58
C ASN A 132 -46.01 4.28 -14.99
N GLY A 133 -44.94 3.97 -15.74
CA GLY A 133 -44.61 4.64 -17.00
C GLY A 133 -44.50 3.72 -18.20
N LYS A 134 -45.05 4.14 -19.35
CA LYS A 134 -45.00 3.38 -20.61
C LYS A 134 -43.62 3.41 -21.27
N SER A 135 -42.86 4.48 -21.07
CA SER A 135 -41.51 4.65 -21.62
C SER A 135 -40.46 4.82 -20.52
N LEU A 136 -39.20 4.46 -20.80
CA LEU A 136 -38.07 4.58 -19.87
C LEU A 136 -37.89 5.98 -19.26
N LYS A 137 -38.27 7.04 -20.00
CA LYS A 137 -38.20 8.44 -19.55
C LYS A 137 -39.34 8.81 -18.61
N GLU A 138 -40.48 8.14 -18.74
CA GLU A 138 -41.69 8.37 -17.94
C GLU A 138 -41.80 7.45 -16.74
N LYS A 139 -41.04 6.34 -16.71
CA LYS A 139 -41.05 5.39 -15.61
C LYS A 139 -40.72 6.08 -14.28
N ARG A 140 -41.70 6.04 -13.39
CA ARG A 140 -41.58 6.38 -11.97
C ARG A 140 -41.75 5.10 -11.18
N TYR A 141 -40.77 4.82 -10.34
CA TYR A 141 -40.74 3.65 -9.48
C TYR A 141 -41.27 4.03 -8.10
N THR A 142 -42.10 3.17 -7.52
CA THR A 142 -42.58 3.26 -6.13
C THR A 142 -42.44 1.90 -5.46
N LEU A 143 -42.45 1.88 -4.13
CA LEU A 143 -42.59 0.62 -3.39
C LEU A 143 -44.04 0.14 -3.52
N LYS A 144 -44.22 -1.17 -3.70
CA LYS A 144 -45.53 -1.79 -3.52
C LYS A 144 -45.92 -1.66 -2.05
N GLY A 145 -47.13 -1.18 -1.81
CA GLY A 145 -47.75 -1.12 -0.48
C GLY A 145 -48.12 -2.49 0.03
#